data_AF-A0A4P2QAF2-F1
#
_entry.id   AF-A0A4P2QAF2-F1
#
_cell.length_a   1.000
_cell.length_b   1.000
_cell.length_c   1.000
_cell.angle_alpha   90.00
_cell.angle_beta   90.00
_cell.angle_gamma   90.00
#
_symmetry.space_group_name_H-M   'P 1'
#
loop_
_entity.id
_entity.type
_entity.pdbx_description
1 polymer ?
#
loop_
_entity_poly.entity_id
_entity_poly.type
_entity_poly.pdbx_seq_one_letter_code
_entity_poly.pdbx_strand_id
1 'polypeptide(L)'
;MRAFALRSSALPRLVVAAGAILVAAACESAPKPPEAGPAAASAPAAQQAPVAPPKPKGMPELLVDSMGPYLGGQRVNLAQKDGAERLAKVIRALPIDGKPVTLLAEKKAKVSAVAAVVTELGAAGAPKVTIKTDGRDDLPKEITVVPEGSVSKPPACAVSTMVLKDLATAIWPFGGGMGKRQRKGLAGPDLSNTGEQLSRDIAACKASVAFFSADDEVPWEMAHNLAGTVLASDKKKKLDTLVLLRVAPVAGRPVQLGGG
;
A
#
# COMPACT_ATOMS: atom_id res chain seq x y z
N MET A 1 10.45 -35.28 -49.21
CA MET A 1 9.68 -36.54 -49.08
C MET A 1 10.06 -37.22 -47.77
N ARG A 2 9.13 -38.04 -47.23
CA ARG A 2 9.17 -38.90 -46.03
C ARG A 2 8.51 -38.31 -44.78
N ALA A 3 7.56 -39.09 -44.26
CA ALA A 3 6.81 -38.87 -43.03
C ALA A 3 6.64 -40.22 -42.31
N PHE A 4 6.66 -40.21 -40.98
CA PHE A 4 6.14 -41.23 -40.06
C PHE A 4 5.90 -40.47 -38.74
N ALA A 5 4.72 -40.30 -38.13
CA ALA A 5 3.50 -41.11 -37.94
C ALA A 5 3.42 -41.71 -36.53
N LEU A 6 2.60 -41.04 -35.70
CA LEU A 6 1.71 -41.54 -34.64
C LEU A 6 2.12 -42.72 -33.73
N ARG A 7 1.92 -42.53 -32.42
CA ARG A 7 1.26 -43.54 -31.56
C ARG A 7 0.58 -42.90 -30.35
N SER A 8 -0.59 -43.43 -29.99
CA SER A 8 -1.41 -42.99 -28.84
C SER A 8 -1.51 -44.10 -27.80
N SER A 9 -1.56 -43.70 -26.51
CA SER A 9 -2.10 -44.47 -25.38
C SER A 9 -2.66 -43.44 -24.38
N ALA A 10 -3.96 -43.31 -24.13
CA ALA A 10 -4.93 -44.25 -23.52
C ALA A 10 -4.93 -44.22 -21.97
N LEU A 11 -6.07 -43.84 -21.39
CA LEU A 11 -6.38 -43.78 -19.95
C LEU A 11 -6.99 -45.10 -19.43
N PRO A 12 -7.05 -45.27 -18.10
CA PRO A 12 -8.32 -45.66 -17.47
C PRO A 12 -8.70 -44.82 -16.21
N ARG A 13 -9.87 -45.09 -15.62
CA ARG A 13 -10.50 -44.36 -14.48
C ARG A 13 -10.80 -45.28 -13.28
N LEU A 14 -10.75 -44.73 -12.05
CA LEU A 14 -11.41 -45.15 -10.78
C LEU A 14 -11.56 -43.88 -9.90
N VAL A 15 -12.65 -43.47 -9.23
CA VAL A 15 -14.04 -43.97 -8.96
C VAL A 15 -14.24 -44.75 -7.64
N VAL A 16 -15.32 -44.39 -6.89
CA VAL A 16 -15.76 -44.86 -5.53
C VAL A 16 -14.86 -44.33 -4.38
N ALA A 17 -15.31 -43.85 -3.20
CA ALA A 17 -16.53 -44.12 -2.41
C ALA A 17 -17.13 -42.87 -1.72
N ALA A 18 -18.31 -43.03 -1.10
CA ALA A 18 -18.95 -42.05 -0.22
C ALA A 18 -19.06 -42.58 1.22
N GLY A 19 -19.19 -41.68 2.21
CA GLY A 19 -19.43 -42.05 3.61
C GLY A 19 -20.15 -40.94 4.36
N ALA A 20 -21.35 -41.22 4.85
CA ALA A 20 -22.16 -40.31 5.66
C ALA A 20 -22.39 -40.93 7.05
N ILE A 21 -22.41 -40.09 8.09
CA ILE A 21 -22.82 -40.48 9.44
C ILE A 21 -23.92 -39.53 9.90
N LEU A 22 -25.12 -40.08 10.08
CA LEU A 22 -26.18 -39.48 10.87
C LEU A 22 -26.04 -39.92 12.33
N VAL A 23 -26.23 -38.98 13.26
CA VAL A 23 -26.69 -39.28 14.61
C VAL A 23 -27.84 -38.33 14.89
N ALA A 24 -28.98 -38.89 15.31
CA ALA A 24 -30.18 -38.14 15.63
C ALA A 24 -30.62 -38.46 17.06
N ALA A 25 -31.00 -37.43 17.81
CA ALA A 25 -31.83 -37.54 19.00
C ALA A 25 -32.58 -36.20 19.16
N ALA A 26 -33.91 -36.24 19.14
CA ALA A 26 -34.75 -35.08 19.39
C ALA A 26 -35.39 -35.18 20.77
N CYS A 27 -35.69 -34.04 21.38
CA CYS A 27 -36.74 -33.95 22.39
C CYS A 27 -37.34 -32.54 22.35
N GLU A 28 -38.63 -32.48 22.08
CA GLU A 28 -39.38 -31.24 21.83
C GLU A 28 -40.53 -31.14 22.83
N SER A 29 -40.63 -30.03 23.58
CA SER A 29 -41.86 -29.61 24.29
C SER A 29 -41.73 -28.21 24.92
N ALA A 30 -42.72 -27.37 24.66
CA ALA A 30 -43.17 -26.23 25.47
C ALA A 30 -44.66 -26.56 25.88
N PRO A 31 -45.38 -25.83 26.78
CA PRO A 31 -45.27 -24.38 27.03
C PRO A 31 -45.67 -23.78 28.42
N LYS A 32 -45.25 -22.51 28.62
CA LYS A 32 -45.91 -21.40 29.35
C LYS A 32 -46.10 -21.43 30.90
N PRO A 33 -46.36 -20.24 31.54
CA PRO A 33 -46.19 -19.99 32.98
C PRO A 33 -47.51 -19.81 33.77
N PRO A 34 -47.44 -19.62 35.09
CA PRO A 34 -47.50 -18.25 35.67
C PRO A 34 -46.30 -17.99 36.65
N GLU A 35 -46.17 -16.92 37.45
CA GLU A 35 -47.07 -15.79 37.78
C GLU A 35 -46.31 -14.44 37.94
N ALA A 36 -46.47 -13.68 39.04
CA ALA A 36 -45.92 -12.34 39.24
C ALA A 36 -45.42 -12.04 40.68
N GLY A 37 -44.49 -11.09 40.81
CA GLY A 37 -44.01 -10.51 42.07
C GLY A 37 -43.86 -8.98 41.95
N PRO A 38 -43.96 -8.20 43.05
CA PRO A 38 -44.30 -6.77 42.99
C PRO A 38 -43.16 -5.82 42.62
N ALA A 39 -43.54 -4.61 42.22
CA ALA A 39 -42.70 -3.62 41.55
C ALA A 39 -41.61 -2.96 42.42
N ALA A 40 -40.49 -2.66 41.76
CA ALA A 40 -39.62 -1.54 42.11
C ALA A 40 -39.72 -0.48 40.99
N ALA A 41 -40.11 0.74 41.32
CA ALA A 41 -40.39 1.79 40.34
C ALA A 41 -39.10 2.49 39.87
N SER A 42 -38.46 1.94 38.84
CA SER A 42 -37.34 2.61 38.14
C SER A 42 -37.87 3.69 37.21
N ALA A 43 -37.53 4.96 37.49
CA ALA A 43 -37.88 6.08 36.62
C ALA A 43 -37.24 5.91 35.22
N PRO A 44 -37.90 6.32 34.13
CA PRO A 44 -37.35 6.22 32.79
C PRO A 44 -36.13 7.14 32.65
N ALA A 45 -34.93 6.56 32.65
CA ALA A 45 -33.72 7.28 32.27
C ALA A 45 -33.87 7.76 30.82
N ALA A 46 -33.86 9.07 30.61
CA ALA A 46 -33.97 9.66 29.28
C ALA A 46 -32.83 9.13 28.40
N GLN A 47 -33.18 8.46 27.29
CA GLN A 47 -32.20 8.01 26.31
C GLN A 47 -31.51 9.23 25.71
N GLN A 48 -30.30 9.53 26.18
CA GLN A 48 -29.43 10.49 25.51
C GLN A 48 -29.15 9.94 24.12
N ALA A 49 -29.65 10.62 23.09
CA ALA A 49 -29.36 10.30 21.71
C ALA A 49 -27.83 10.27 21.52
N PRO A 50 -27.25 9.27 20.83
CA PRO A 50 -25.81 9.17 20.66
C PRO A 50 -25.25 10.47 20.11
N VAL A 51 -24.44 11.17 20.93
CA VAL A 51 -23.81 12.43 20.51
C VAL A 51 -22.88 12.10 19.35
N ALA A 52 -23.28 12.50 18.15
CA ALA A 52 -22.49 12.27 16.95
C ALA A 52 -21.07 12.81 17.18
N PRO A 53 -20.02 12.00 16.97
CA PRO A 53 -18.66 12.36 17.37
C PRO A 53 -18.28 13.69 16.71
N PRO A 54 -17.76 14.66 17.49
CA PRO A 54 -17.57 16.02 17.00
C PRO A 54 -16.60 16.01 15.82
N LYS A 55 -17.07 16.47 14.65
CA LYS A 55 -16.23 16.60 13.45
C LYS A 55 -14.95 17.35 13.81
N PRO A 56 -13.75 16.75 13.66
CA PRO A 56 -12.50 17.40 14.03
C PRO A 56 -12.36 18.77 13.34
N LYS A 57 -12.06 19.82 14.12
CA LYS A 57 -11.79 21.16 13.59
C LYS A 57 -10.34 21.27 13.07
N GLY A 58 -9.99 20.40 12.12
CA GLY A 58 -8.66 20.30 11.55
C GLY A 58 -8.59 19.29 10.40
N MET A 59 -7.38 19.00 9.92
CA MET A 59 -7.14 17.93 8.95
C MET A 59 -7.66 16.61 9.55
N PRO A 60 -8.60 15.89 8.89
CA PRO A 60 -9.06 14.60 9.40
C PRO A 60 -7.97 13.54 9.22
N GLU A 61 -8.12 12.44 9.96
CA GLU A 61 -7.25 11.27 9.79
C GLU A 61 -7.36 10.72 8.36
N LEU A 62 -6.19 10.47 7.78
CA LEU A 62 -6.01 9.83 6.49
C LEU A 62 -5.27 8.51 6.71
N LEU A 63 -5.96 7.41 6.45
CA LEU A 63 -5.44 6.06 6.61
C LEU A 63 -5.48 5.31 5.26
N VAL A 64 -4.50 4.45 5.02
CA VAL A 64 -4.57 3.41 3.99
C VAL A 64 -4.28 2.07 4.66
N ASP A 65 -5.22 1.15 4.57
CA ASP A 65 -5.15 -0.18 5.18
C ASP A 65 -5.24 -1.28 4.10
N SER A 66 -5.30 -2.54 4.54
CA SER A 66 -5.45 -3.69 3.64
C SER A 66 -6.75 -3.73 2.81
N MET A 67 -7.77 -2.95 3.17
CA MET A 67 -9.00 -2.74 2.41
C MET A 67 -8.99 -1.45 1.56
N GLY A 68 -7.91 -0.66 1.60
CA GLY A 68 -7.73 0.56 0.80
C GLY A 68 -7.83 1.87 1.60
N PRO A 69 -7.95 3.03 0.93
CA PRO A 69 -8.00 4.33 1.60
C PRO A 69 -9.25 4.51 2.47
N TYR A 70 -9.03 4.99 3.69
CA TYR A 70 -10.04 5.46 4.64
C TYR A 70 -9.72 6.91 5.03
N LEU A 71 -10.47 7.86 4.47
CA LEU A 71 -10.14 9.29 4.51
C LEU A 71 -11.37 10.06 5.01
N GLY A 72 -11.22 10.87 6.06
CA GLY A 72 -12.32 11.72 6.54
C GLY A 72 -13.57 10.94 7.00
N GLY A 73 -13.40 9.70 7.46
CA GLY A 73 -14.48 8.79 7.84
C GLY A 73 -15.09 7.98 6.70
N GLN A 74 -14.64 8.16 5.45
CA GLN A 74 -15.15 7.48 4.26
C GLN A 74 -14.13 6.47 3.70
N ARG A 75 -14.58 5.25 3.40
CA ARG A 75 -13.77 4.23 2.73
C ARG A 75 -13.92 4.32 1.22
N VAL A 76 -12.82 4.38 0.49
CA VAL A 76 -12.79 4.40 -0.98
C VAL A 76 -12.28 3.06 -1.50
N ASN A 77 -13.12 2.32 -2.22
CA ASN A 77 -12.69 1.09 -2.88
C ASN A 77 -12.12 1.40 -4.27
N LEU A 78 -10.80 1.39 -4.40
CA LEU A 78 -10.09 1.70 -5.66
C LEU A 78 -10.27 0.63 -6.75
N ALA A 79 -10.79 -0.57 -6.42
CA ALA A 79 -11.14 -1.59 -7.41
C ALA A 79 -12.52 -1.37 -8.06
N GLN A 80 -13.31 -0.38 -7.59
CA GLN A 80 -14.54 0.03 -8.26
C GLN A 80 -14.23 0.92 -9.47
N LYS A 81 -15.04 0.83 -10.53
CA LYS A 81 -14.85 1.58 -11.79
C LYS A 81 -14.76 3.11 -11.58
N ASP A 82 -15.46 3.63 -10.57
CA ASP A 82 -15.47 5.03 -10.16
C ASP A 82 -14.60 5.29 -8.90
N GLY A 83 -13.81 4.31 -8.44
CA GLY A 83 -13.01 4.40 -7.22
C GLY A 83 -11.97 5.54 -7.25
N ALA A 84 -11.31 5.75 -8.39
CA ALA A 84 -10.39 6.87 -8.58
C ALA A 84 -11.10 8.23 -8.55
N GLU A 85 -12.28 8.34 -9.16
CA GLU A 85 -13.09 9.57 -9.08
C GLU A 85 -13.57 9.83 -7.65
N ARG A 86 -13.98 8.79 -6.91
CA ARG A 86 -14.35 8.92 -5.50
C ARG A 86 -13.17 9.38 -4.66
N LEU A 87 -11.97 8.83 -4.89
CA LEU A 87 -10.75 9.27 -4.21
C LEU A 87 -10.50 10.77 -4.42
N ALA A 88 -10.52 11.23 -5.67
CA ALA A 88 -10.35 12.63 -6.02
C ALA A 88 -11.46 13.53 -5.42
N LYS A 89 -12.72 13.09 -5.44
CA LYS A 89 -13.86 13.83 -4.86
C LYS A 89 -13.74 13.97 -3.33
N VAL A 90 -13.33 12.91 -2.63
CA VAL A 90 -13.10 12.94 -1.18
C VAL A 90 -11.91 13.82 -0.83
N ILE A 91 -10.78 13.68 -1.54
CA ILE A 91 -9.56 14.45 -1.24
C ILE A 91 -9.74 15.95 -1.53
N ARG A 92 -10.48 16.33 -2.58
CA ARG A 92 -10.82 17.74 -2.86
C ARG A 92 -11.78 18.37 -1.85
N ALA A 93 -12.42 17.58 -0.99
CA ALA A 93 -13.23 18.06 0.12
C ALA A 93 -12.42 18.22 1.43
N LEU A 94 -11.12 17.91 1.43
CA LEU A 94 -10.22 18.10 2.58
C LEU A 94 -9.64 19.54 2.59
N PRO A 95 -9.40 20.13 3.78
CA PRO A 95 -8.78 21.46 3.91
C PRO A 95 -7.25 21.40 3.68
N ILE A 96 -6.84 21.22 2.42
CA ILE A 96 -5.43 21.13 2.00
C ILE A 96 -4.91 22.53 1.67
N ASP A 97 -4.60 23.31 2.71
CA ASP A 97 -4.18 24.72 2.59
C ASP A 97 -2.71 24.89 2.11
N GLY A 98 -2.25 24.08 1.14
CA GLY A 98 -0.84 24.06 0.70
C GLY A 98 0.17 23.58 1.76
N LYS A 99 -0.32 22.95 2.84
CA LYS A 99 0.49 22.46 3.98
C LYS A 99 0.95 21.01 3.73
N PRO A 100 2.09 20.57 4.30
CA PRO A 100 2.45 19.16 4.32
C PRO A 100 1.36 18.31 5.00
N VAL A 101 0.98 17.19 4.37
CA VAL A 101 -0.09 16.32 4.86
C VAL A 101 0.50 15.07 5.51
N THR A 102 -0.05 14.62 6.64
CA THR A 102 0.29 13.30 7.22
C THR A 102 -0.65 12.23 6.66
N LEU A 103 -0.08 11.10 6.26
CA LEU A 103 -0.80 9.90 5.83
C LEU A 103 -0.37 8.72 6.69
N LEU A 104 -1.30 8.02 7.32
CA LEU A 104 -1.03 6.74 7.97
C LEU A 104 -1.18 5.63 6.94
N ALA A 105 -0.22 4.72 6.85
CA ALA A 105 -0.30 3.56 5.97
C ALA A 105 0.07 2.29 6.74
N GLU A 106 -0.85 1.33 6.80
CA GLU A 106 -0.61 0.03 7.44
C GLU A 106 0.45 -0.79 6.70
N LYS A 107 1.15 -1.67 7.43
CA LYS A 107 2.12 -2.62 6.84
C LYS A 107 1.55 -3.38 5.63
N LYS A 108 0.27 -3.78 5.72
CA LYS A 108 -0.46 -4.61 4.73
C LYS A 108 -1.25 -3.80 3.69
N ALA A 109 -1.10 -2.48 3.64
CA ALA A 109 -1.73 -1.68 2.60
C ALA A 109 -1.19 -2.05 1.20
N LYS A 110 -1.99 -1.81 0.16
CA LYS A 110 -1.56 -1.92 -1.24
C LYS A 110 -0.68 -0.74 -1.63
N VAL A 111 0.43 -1.02 -2.32
CA VAL A 111 1.39 0.00 -2.79
C VAL A 111 0.71 0.99 -3.73
N SER A 112 -0.10 0.48 -4.67
CA SER A 112 -0.91 1.31 -5.58
C SER A 112 -1.92 2.20 -4.86
N ALA A 113 -2.49 1.75 -3.73
CA ALA A 113 -3.45 2.51 -2.95
C ALA A 113 -2.78 3.69 -2.22
N VAL A 114 -1.61 3.47 -1.61
CA VAL A 114 -0.82 4.54 -0.98
C VAL A 114 -0.35 5.54 -2.03
N ALA A 115 0.17 5.06 -3.17
CA ALA A 115 0.65 5.92 -4.25
C ALA A 115 -0.48 6.73 -4.91
N ALA A 116 -1.68 6.16 -5.06
CA ALA A 116 -2.87 6.89 -5.52
C ALA A 116 -3.26 8.01 -4.55
N VAL A 117 -3.29 7.75 -3.23
CA VAL A 117 -3.59 8.79 -2.23
C VAL A 117 -2.55 9.91 -2.26
N VAL A 118 -1.25 9.58 -2.30
CA VAL A 118 -0.17 10.59 -2.43
C VAL A 118 -0.30 11.42 -3.71
N THR A 119 -0.69 10.80 -4.83
CA THR A 119 -0.91 11.50 -6.10
C THR A 119 -2.07 12.50 -5.99
N GLU A 120 -3.23 12.07 -5.52
CA GLU A 120 -4.42 12.92 -5.44
C GLU A 120 -4.28 14.01 -4.36
N LEU A 121 -3.54 13.75 -3.26
CA LEU A 121 -3.15 14.79 -2.29
C LEU A 121 -2.29 15.88 -2.94
N GLY A 122 -1.33 15.51 -3.80
CA GLY A 122 -0.55 16.46 -4.59
C GLY A 122 -1.40 17.24 -5.59
N ALA A 123 -2.33 16.58 -6.28
CA ALA A 123 -3.28 17.21 -7.18
C ALA A 123 -4.26 18.17 -6.47
N ALA A 124 -4.48 17.98 -5.17
CA ALA A 124 -5.22 18.88 -4.29
C ALA A 124 -4.33 19.93 -3.58
N GLY A 125 -3.04 20.03 -3.94
CA GLY A 125 -2.15 21.11 -3.52
C GLY A 125 -1.20 20.80 -2.35
N ALA A 126 -1.14 19.56 -1.84
CA ALA A 126 -0.17 19.19 -0.80
C ALA A 126 1.26 19.15 -1.38
N PRO A 127 2.22 20.00 -0.94
CA PRO A 127 3.57 20.02 -1.51
C PRO A 127 4.44 18.85 -1.07
N LYS A 128 4.10 18.24 0.08
CA LYS A 128 4.77 17.07 0.67
C LYS A 128 3.75 16.21 1.42
N VAL A 129 3.94 14.89 1.41
CA VAL A 129 3.17 13.94 2.22
C VAL A 129 4.12 13.17 3.13
N THR A 130 3.89 13.25 4.44
CA THR A 130 4.60 12.45 5.44
C THR A 130 3.84 11.15 5.66
N ILE A 131 4.35 10.05 5.10
CA ILE A 131 3.77 8.72 5.27
C ILE A 131 4.35 8.11 6.55
N LYS A 132 3.47 7.74 7.49
CA LYS A 132 3.83 7.04 8.72
C LYS A 132 3.40 5.58 8.62
N THR A 133 4.33 4.68 8.88
CA THR A 133 4.12 3.23 8.88
C THR A 133 4.98 2.63 9.97
N ASP A 134 4.40 1.68 10.72
CA ASP A 134 5.19 0.85 11.62
C ASP A 134 6.03 -0.14 10.79
N GLY A 135 7.15 0.33 10.22
CA GLY A 135 8.12 -0.49 9.50
C GLY A 135 9.05 -1.25 10.45
N ARG A 136 10.27 -1.53 9.99
CA ARG A 136 11.35 -2.04 10.87
C ARG A 136 11.85 -0.95 11.83
N ASP A 137 12.48 -1.36 12.93
CA ASP A 137 13.00 -0.44 13.95
C ASP A 137 14.38 0.17 13.61
N ASP A 138 15.11 -0.43 12.66
CA ASP A 138 16.39 0.09 12.15
C ASP A 138 16.23 1.14 11.02
N LEU A 139 14.99 1.50 10.68
CA LEU A 139 14.65 2.39 9.57
C LEU A 139 13.63 3.47 10.01
N PRO A 140 13.53 4.61 9.31
CA PRO A 140 12.54 5.64 9.63
C PRO A 140 11.10 5.11 9.57
N LYS A 141 10.38 5.20 10.70
CA LYS A 141 8.92 4.94 10.79
C LYS A 141 8.08 6.00 10.04
N GLU A 142 8.71 7.13 9.69
CA GLU A 142 8.10 8.22 8.92
C GLU A 142 8.99 8.55 7.72
N ILE A 143 8.41 8.62 6.52
CA ILE A 143 9.09 9.07 5.30
C ILE A 143 8.33 10.28 4.73
N THR A 144 9.07 11.30 4.28
CA THR A 144 8.48 12.45 3.58
C THR A 144 8.66 12.26 2.09
N VAL A 145 7.56 12.24 1.34
CA VAL A 145 7.56 12.15 -0.13
C VAL A 145 7.03 13.44 -0.75
N VAL A 146 7.54 13.77 -1.93
CA VAL A 146 7.01 14.81 -2.82
C VAL A 146 6.10 14.12 -3.84
N PRO A 147 4.85 14.59 -4.05
CA PRO A 147 3.97 14.03 -5.05
C PRO A 147 4.56 14.10 -6.47
N GLU A 148 4.34 13.05 -7.24
CA GLU A 148 5.01 12.81 -8.53
C GLU A 148 4.84 13.96 -9.53
N GLY A 149 3.63 14.52 -9.64
CA GLY A 149 3.33 15.66 -10.53
C GLY A 149 3.99 16.99 -10.13
N SER A 150 4.60 17.09 -8.95
CA SER A 150 5.40 18.27 -8.55
C SER A 150 6.85 18.21 -9.04
N VAL A 151 7.31 17.07 -9.57
CA VAL A 151 8.69 16.88 -10.03
C VAL A 151 8.77 16.99 -11.55
N SER A 152 9.53 17.95 -12.06
CA SER A 152 9.76 18.13 -13.50
C SER A 152 11.23 17.92 -13.87
N LYS A 153 11.47 17.28 -15.02
CA LYS A 153 12.79 17.09 -15.66
C LYS A 153 13.90 16.57 -14.71
N PRO A 154 13.69 15.46 -13.96
CA PRO A 154 14.73 14.90 -13.11
C PRO A 154 15.96 14.46 -13.94
N PRO A 155 17.19 14.53 -13.39
CA PRO A 155 18.39 14.09 -14.10
C PRO A 155 18.32 12.60 -14.46
N ALA A 156 18.77 12.23 -15.67
CA ALA A 156 18.73 10.83 -16.13
C ALA A 156 19.51 9.85 -15.22
N CYS A 157 20.52 10.34 -14.46
CA CYS A 157 21.25 9.52 -13.47
C CYS A 157 20.55 9.39 -12.11
N ALA A 158 19.43 10.09 -11.87
CA ALA A 158 18.70 10.02 -10.60
C ALA A 158 18.33 8.57 -10.28
N VAL A 159 18.41 8.18 -9.02
CA VAL A 159 18.28 6.77 -8.65
C VAL A 159 16.81 6.38 -8.59
N SER A 160 16.46 5.35 -9.35
CA SER A 160 15.16 4.68 -9.29
C SER A 160 15.33 3.28 -8.68
N THR A 161 14.47 2.92 -7.75
CA THR A 161 14.49 1.61 -7.10
C THR A 161 13.10 1.05 -6.87
N MET A 162 12.98 -0.28 -6.81
CA MET A 162 11.74 -0.94 -6.41
C MET A 162 11.96 -2.27 -5.70
N VAL A 163 10.97 -2.70 -4.92
CA VAL A 163 10.80 -4.11 -4.53
C VAL A 163 10.01 -4.84 -5.62
N LEU A 164 10.50 -6.00 -6.03
CA LEU A 164 9.87 -6.90 -7.00
C LEU A 164 9.04 -7.96 -6.27
N LYS A 165 8.06 -8.59 -6.95
CA LYS A 165 7.20 -9.61 -6.35
C LYS A 165 7.88 -10.83 -5.73
N ASP A 166 9.09 -11.20 -6.16
CA ASP A 166 9.87 -12.26 -5.52
C ASP A 166 10.65 -11.77 -4.28
N LEU A 167 10.36 -10.56 -3.80
CA LEU A 167 11.06 -9.86 -2.71
C LEU A 167 12.54 -9.55 -3.01
N ALA A 168 12.95 -9.60 -4.27
CA ALA A 168 14.19 -8.99 -4.75
C ALA A 168 14.05 -7.46 -4.81
N THR A 169 15.16 -6.72 -4.78
CA THR A 169 15.17 -5.29 -5.14
C THR A 169 15.77 -5.09 -6.52
N ALA A 170 15.43 -3.99 -7.17
CA ALA A 170 16.13 -3.49 -8.35
C ALA A 170 16.51 -2.01 -8.16
N ILE A 171 17.66 -1.62 -8.69
CA ILE A 171 18.18 -0.25 -8.71
C ILE A 171 18.66 0.09 -10.13
N TRP A 172 18.24 1.22 -10.69
CA TRP A 172 18.65 1.68 -12.02
C TRP A 172 18.56 3.21 -12.14
N PRO A 173 19.16 3.83 -13.19
CA PRO A 173 19.00 5.26 -13.45
C PRO A 173 17.57 5.58 -13.94
N PHE A 174 17.04 6.73 -13.57
CA PHE A 174 15.73 7.24 -14.01
C PHE A 174 15.58 7.22 -15.55
N GLY A 175 16.64 7.58 -16.27
CA GLY A 175 16.69 7.55 -17.74
C GLY A 175 16.73 6.14 -18.36
N GLY A 176 16.67 5.08 -17.56
CA GLY A 176 16.84 3.69 -17.97
C GLY A 176 18.31 3.23 -17.93
N GLY A 177 18.52 1.93 -18.08
CA GLY A 177 19.85 1.32 -18.08
C GLY A 177 19.84 -0.11 -17.56
N MET A 178 21.02 -0.67 -17.28
CA MET A 178 21.14 -2.00 -16.70
C MET A 178 20.63 -1.99 -15.25
N GLY A 179 19.53 -2.70 -14.99
CA GLY A 179 18.97 -2.86 -13.66
C GLY A 179 19.82 -3.76 -12.76
N LYS A 180 20.36 -3.19 -11.68
CA LYS A 180 21.12 -3.90 -10.66
C LYS A 180 20.13 -4.55 -9.69
N ARG A 181 20.00 -5.87 -9.77
CA ARG A 181 19.05 -6.64 -8.95
C ARG A 181 19.77 -7.23 -7.74
N GLN A 182 19.31 -6.94 -6.52
CA GLN A 182 19.70 -7.72 -5.34
C GLN A 182 18.68 -8.84 -5.12
N ARG A 183 19.16 -10.02 -4.70
CA ARG A 183 18.28 -11.16 -4.40
C ARG A 183 17.46 -10.88 -3.14
N LYS A 184 16.38 -11.63 -2.93
CA LYS A 184 15.70 -11.66 -1.63
C LYS A 184 16.67 -12.16 -0.55
N GLY A 185 16.59 -11.57 0.64
CA GLY A 185 17.21 -12.07 1.85
C GLY A 185 16.34 -13.15 2.52
N LEU A 186 16.69 -13.51 3.76
CA LEU A 186 15.99 -14.55 4.52
C LEU A 186 14.58 -14.12 5.00
N ALA A 187 14.36 -12.82 5.22
CA ALA A 187 13.15 -12.27 5.85
C ALA A 187 12.48 -11.16 5.00
N GLY A 188 12.64 -11.21 3.67
CA GLY A 188 12.19 -10.17 2.74
C GLY A 188 13.33 -9.63 1.88
N PRO A 189 13.24 -8.39 1.37
CA PRO A 189 14.29 -7.78 0.57
C PRO A 189 15.63 -7.64 1.30
N ASP A 190 16.73 -7.88 0.58
CA ASP A 190 18.08 -7.65 1.09
C ASP A 190 18.42 -6.16 1.08
N LEU A 191 17.94 -5.45 2.11
CA LEU A 191 18.15 -4.02 2.25
C LEU A 191 19.61 -3.64 2.55
N SER A 192 20.44 -4.59 3.00
CA SER A 192 21.88 -4.38 3.23
C SER A 192 22.64 -4.22 1.92
N ASN A 193 22.57 -5.23 1.03
CA ASN A 193 23.19 -5.16 -0.30
C ASN A 193 22.51 -4.10 -1.20
N THR A 194 21.22 -3.83 -0.98
CA THR A 194 20.52 -2.71 -1.63
C THR A 194 21.07 -1.37 -1.16
N GLY A 195 21.21 -1.14 0.15
CA GLY A 195 21.70 0.12 0.72
C GLY A 195 23.16 0.41 0.38
N GLU A 196 24.00 -0.61 0.28
CA GLU A 196 25.34 -0.49 -0.29
C GLU A 196 25.32 0.02 -1.74
N GLN A 197 24.46 -0.56 -2.59
CA GLN A 197 24.41 -0.20 -3.99
C GLN A 197 23.76 1.18 -4.22
N LEU A 198 22.74 1.52 -3.43
CA LEU A 198 22.18 2.86 -3.36
C LEU A 198 23.24 3.87 -2.91
N SER A 199 24.05 3.57 -1.88
CA SER A 199 25.14 4.44 -1.43
C SER A 199 26.13 4.75 -2.55
N ARG A 200 26.46 3.76 -3.39
CA ARG A 200 27.35 3.93 -4.56
C ARG A 200 26.71 4.80 -5.66
N ASP A 201 25.45 4.55 -5.99
CA ASP A 201 24.79 5.22 -7.12
C ASP A 201 24.33 6.66 -6.77
N ILE A 202 23.86 6.89 -5.54
CA ILE A 202 23.59 8.22 -4.98
C ILE A 202 24.90 9.02 -4.86
N ALA A 203 26.04 8.39 -4.54
CA ALA A 203 27.33 9.08 -4.54
C ALA A 203 27.76 9.51 -5.95
N ALA A 204 27.57 8.67 -6.97
CA ALA A 204 27.97 8.91 -8.35
C ALA A 204 27.12 9.97 -9.08
N CYS A 205 25.81 10.01 -8.87
CA CYS A 205 24.94 11.03 -9.49
C CYS A 205 24.97 12.36 -8.73
N LYS A 206 24.64 13.47 -9.41
CA LYS A 206 24.46 14.81 -8.82
C LYS A 206 22.99 15.22 -8.61
N ALA A 207 22.04 14.28 -8.76
CA ALA A 207 20.63 14.53 -8.52
C ALA A 207 20.33 14.68 -7.02
N SER A 208 19.43 15.61 -6.68
CA SER A 208 18.80 15.73 -5.36
C SER A 208 17.43 15.03 -5.27
N VAL A 209 17.13 14.16 -6.25
CA VAL A 209 15.88 13.40 -6.35
C VAL A 209 16.15 11.91 -6.49
N ALA A 210 15.37 11.10 -5.77
CA ALA A 210 15.30 9.65 -5.90
C ALA A 210 13.85 9.18 -6.01
N PHE A 211 13.65 8.05 -6.69
CA PHE A 211 12.34 7.47 -6.99
C PHE A 211 12.26 6.07 -6.39
N PHE A 212 11.17 5.76 -5.71
CA PHE A 212 10.90 4.43 -5.18
C PHE A 212 9.49 3.94 -5.53
N SER A 213 9.33 2.62 -5.56
CA SER A 213 8.05 1.95 -5.76
C SER A 213 8.16 0.51 -5.25
N ALA A 214 7.10 -0.27 -5.45
CA ALA A 214 7.13 -1.72 -5.32
C ALA A 214 6.05 -2.34 -6.21
N ASP A 215 6.17 -3.64 -6.44
CA ASP A 215 5.10 -4.47 -7.01
C ASP A 215 3.83 -4.42 -6.15
N ASP A 216 2.63 -4.43 -6.73
CA ASP A 216 1.37 -4.40 -5.96
C ASP A 216 0.98 -5.79 -5.40
N GLU A 217 1.73 -6.84 -5.76
CA GLU A 217 1.72 -8.15 -5.10
C GLU A 217 2.45 -8.15 -3.73
N VAL A 218 3.26 -7.13 -3.39
CA VAL A 218 3.97 -7.05 -2.10
C VAL A 218 3.35 -6.01 -1.13
N PRO A 219 3.39 -6.25 0.19
CA PRO A 219 2.80 -5.32 1.17
C PRO A 219 3.58 -4.00 1.24
N TRP A 220 2.85 -2.89 1.47
CA TRP A 220 3.40 -1.52 1.56
C TRP A 220 4.64 -1.38 2.46
N GLU A 221 4.71 -2.13 3.56
CA GLU A 221 5.89 -2.18 4.44
C GLU A 221 7.22 -2.38 3.68
N MET A 222 7.22 -3.17 2.59
CA MET A 222 8.41 -3.42 1.79
C MET A 222 8.84 -2.17 1.00
N ALA A 223 7.89 -1.39 0.48
CA ALA A 223 8.15 -0.11 -0.17
C ALA A 223 8.61 0.96 0.83
N HIS A 224 7.97 1.00 2.01
CA HIS A 224 8.34 1.92 3.10
C HIS A 224 9.76 1.66 3.62
N ASN A 225 10.11 0.40 3.89
CA ASN A 225 11.46 0.02 4.31
C ASN A 225 12.50 0.28 3.20
N LEU A 226 12.15 0.10 1.91
CA LEU A 226 13.02 0.50 0.80
C LEU A 226 13.25 2.02 0.75
N ALA A 227 12.21 2.85 0.93
CA ALA A 227 12.34 4.30 1.05
C ALA A 227 13.24 4.71 2.22
N GLY A 228 13.05 4.10 3.41
CA GLY A 228 13.95 4.28 4.55
C GLY A 228 15.40 3.91 4.23
N THR A 229 15.61 2.85 3.45
CA THR A 229 16.94 2.41 2.98
C THR A 229 17.56 3.43 2.02
N VAL A 230 16.79 4.05 1.12
CA VAL A 230 17.26 5.15 0.26
C VAL A 230 17.74 6.34 1.09
N LEU A 231 16.96 6.76 2.08
CA LEU A 231 17.32 7.87 2.98
C LEU A 231 18.57 7.56 3.83
N ALA A 232 18.69 6.34 4.37
CA ALA A 232 19.87 5.88 5.10
C ALA A 232 21.13 5.71 4.21
N SER A 233 20.94 5.46 2.91
CA SER A 233 22.04 5.32 1.94
C SER A 233 22.63 6.66 1.49
N ASP A 234 21.88 7.76 1.62
CA ASP A 234 22.36 9.09 1.30
C ASP A 234 23.20 9.69 2.43
N LYS A 235 24.40 9.11 2.60
CA LYS A 235 25.41 9.51 3.58
C LYS A 235 25.91 10.95 3.43
N LYS A 236 25.50 11.67 2.38
CA LYS A 236 25.86 13.07 2.11
C LYS A 236 24.67 14.03 2.13
N LYS A 237 23.45 13.56 2.40
CA LYS A 237 22.21 14.36 2.44
C LYS A 237 22.03 15.23 1.18
N LYS A 238 22.22 14.62 0.00
CA LYS A 238 21.92 15.20 -1.32
C LYS A 238 20.42 15.20 -1.65
N LEU A 239 19.65 14.25 -1.12
CA LEU A 239 18.30 13.94 -1.58
C LEU A 239 17.24 14.80 -0.86
N ASP A 240 16.99 16.00 -1.39
CA ASP A 240 15.90 16.87 -0.97
C ASP A 240 14.50 16.32 -1.32
N THR A 241 14.44 15.45 -2.33
CA THR A 241 13.20 14.97 -2.96
C THR A 241 13.19 13.43 -3.03
N LEU A 242 12.22 12.83 -2.38
CA LEU A 242 11.89 11.40 -2.51
C LEU A 242 10.51 11.27 -3.13
N VAL A 243 10.38 10.49 -4.20
CA VAL A 243 9.12 10.34 -4.96
C VAL A 243 8.64 8.89 -4.89
N LEU A 244 7.41 8.69 -4.41
CA LEU A 244 6.68 7.44 -4.58
C LEU A 244 6.03 7.47 -5.97
N LEU A 245 6.38 6.51 -6.83
CA LEU A 245 5.80 6.40 -8.17
C LEU A 245 4.38 5.80 -8.13
N ARG A 246 3.41 6.47 -8.77
CA ARG A 246 2.00 6.05 -8.92
C ARG A 246 1.85 4.71 -9.62
N VAL A 247 2.69 4.46 -10.62
CA VAL A 247 2.71 3.23 -11.41
C VAL A 247 4.00 2.48 -11.11
N ALA A 248 3.89 1.19 -10.79
CA ALA A 248 5.05 0.32 -10.59
C ALA A 248 5.89 0.27 -11.89
N PRO A 249 7.13 0.78 -11.88
CA PRO A 249 7.95 0.86 -13.08
C PRO A 249 8.53 -0.52 -13.45
N VAL A 250 8.98 -0.68 -14.70
CA VAL A 250 9.72 -1.88 -15.11
C VAL A 250 11.21 -1.66 -14.90
N ALA A 251 11.84 -2.47 -14.05
CA ALA A 251 13.26 -2.34 -13.72
C ALA A 251 14.17 -2.24 -14.97
N GLY A 252 15.02 -1.20 -15.01
CA GLY A 252 15.93 -0.92 -16.14
C GLY A 252 15.31 -0.18 -17.32
N ARG A 253 13.98 -0.06 -17.41
CA ARG A 253 13.34 0.87 -18.36
C ARG A 253 13.44 2.31 -17.84
N PRO A 254 13.40 3.32 -18.71
CA PRO A 254 13.20 4.70 -18.29
C PRO A 254 11.92 4.80 -17.45
N VAL A 255 12.01 5.49 -16.32
CA VAL A 255 10.84 5.76 -15.47
C VAL A 255 10.00 6.85 -16.14
N GLN A 256 8.71 6.59 -16.25
CA GLN A 256 7.73 7.56 -16.73
C GLN A 256 7.07 8.21 -15.52
N LEU A 257 7.00 9.54 -15.50
CA LEU A 257 6.25 10.27 -14.47
C LEU A 257 4.79 10.40 -14.89
N GLY A 258 3.87 10.05 -14.00
CA GLY A 258 2.42 10.11 -14.20
C GLY A 258 1.87 11.54 -14.21
N GLY A 259 2.20 12.33 -15.24
CA GLY A 259 1.78 13.72 -15.39
C GLY A 259 1.96 14.25 -16.82
N GLY A 260 1.11 13.81 -17.73
CA GLY A 260 1.09 14.17 -19.16
C GLY A 260 0.05 13.36 -19.91
#